data_AF-A0A571BEU5-F1
#
_entry.id   AF-A0A571BEU5-F1
#
_cell.length_a   1.000
_cell.length_b   1.000
_cell.length_c   1.000
_cell.angle_alpha   90.00
_cell.angle_beta   90.00
_cell.angle_gamma   90.00
#
_symmetry.space_group_name_H-M   'P 1'
#
loop_
_entity.id
_entity.type
_entity.pdbx_description
1 polymer ?
#
loop_
_entity_poly.entity_id
_entity_poly.type
_entity_poly.pdbx_seq_one_letter_code
_entity_poly.pdbx_strand_id
1 'polypeptide(L)'
;MAHKRPARISVAEMKLYYMYSEWCSWLRSLAEDEIMHQDIVPLCAADIQEQLKKRFAYLSGGRGQDGSPVITFPDYPAFSEIPDKEFQNVMTYLTSI
;
A
#
# COMPACT_ATOMS: atom_id res chain seq x y z
N MET A 1 2.55 -51.70 1.78
CA MET A 1 2.70 -51.00 3.09
C MET A 1 4.15 -50.57 3.24
N ALA A 2 4.52 -49.36 2.80
CA ALA A 2 5.91 -48.89 2.91
C ALA A 2 6.18 -48.34 4.31
N HIS A 3 7.04 -49.01 5.08
CA HIS A 3 7.52 -48.50 6.37
C HIS A 3 8.37 -47.24 6.13
N LYS A 4 7.84 -46.07 6.52
CA LYS A 4 8.59 -44.82 6.57
C LYS A 4 9.62 -44.97 7.69
N ARG A 5 10.88 -45.25 7.35
CA ARG A 5 11.96 -45.34 8.35
C ARG A 5 12.02 -44.01 9.11
N PRO A 6 12.15 -44.03 10.45
CA PRO A 6 12.29 -42.80 11.23
C PRO A 6 13.55 -42.08 10.77
N ALA A 7 13.40 -40.84 10.31
CA ALA A 7 14.51 -40.01 9.91
C ALA A 7 15.36 -39.72 11.16
N ARG A 8 16.58 -40.26 11.19
CA ARG A 8 17.58 -39.92 12.21
C ARG A 8 18.32 -38.69 11.70
N ILE A 9 17.89 -37.51 12.14
CA ILE A 9 18.61 -36.27 11.87
C ILE A 9 19.75 -36.13 12.87
N SER A 10 20.87 -35.56 12.42
CA SER A 10 21.98 -35.22 13.30
C SER A 10 21.60 -34.10 14.27
N VAL A 11 22.32 -34.00 15.38
CA VAL A 11 22.14 -32.88 16.33
C VAL A 11 22.36 -31.52 15.65
N ALA A 12 23.24 -31.46 14.64
CA ALA A 12 23.48 -30.24 13.87
C ALA A 12 22.27 -29.85 13.01
N GLU A 13 21.67 -30.79 12.30
CA GLU A 13 20.46 -30.55 11.51
C GLU A 13 19.25 -30.20 12.39
N MET A 14 19.15 -30.82 13.57
CA MET A 14 18.11 -30.49 14.54
C MET A 14 18.23 -29.04 15.03
N LYS A 15 19.47 -28.58 15.31
CA LYS A 15 19.73 -27.17 15.65
C LYS A 15 19.41 -26.21 14.52
N LEU A 16 19.76 -26.57 13.27
CA LEU A 16 19.42 -25.77 12.08
C LEU A 16 17.91 -25.68 11.88
N TYR A 17 17.17 -26.77 12.11
CA TYR A 17 15.71 -26.79 12.05
C TYR A 17 15.09 -25.85 13.09
N TYR A 18 15.55 -25.91 14.35
CA TYR A 18 15.07 -25.01 15.39
C TYR A 18 15.37 -23.55 15.06
N MET A 19 16.60 -23.25 14.64
CA MET A 19 16.97 -21.91 14.19
C MET A 19 16.06 -21.46 13.04
N TYR A 20 15.90 -22.26 11.98
CA TYR A 20 15.00 -21.91 10.87
C TYR A 20 13.55 -21.67 11.34
N SER A 21 13.05 -22.48 12.27
CA SER A 21 11.70 -22.31 12.82
C SER A 21 11.54 -21.01 13.61
N GLU A 22 12.55 -20.61 14.39
CA GLU A 22 12.58 -19.34 15.12
C GLU A 22 12.66 -18.15 14.15
N TRP A 23 13.48 -18.26 13.10
CA TRP A 23 13.55 -17.25 12.04
C TRP A 23 12.21 -17.12 11.29
N CYS A 24 11.53 -18.23 10.98
CA CYS A 24 10.19 -18.20 10.40
C CYS A 24 9.16 -17.58 11.34
N SER A 25 9.25 -17.86 12.65
CA SER A 25 8.37 -17.26 13.65
C SER A 25 8.63 -15.76 13.79
N TRP A 26 9.89 -15.33 13.75
CA TRP A 26 10.28 -13.92 13.80
C TRP A 26 9.83 -13.16 12.54
N LEU A 27 10.04 -13.74 11.35
CA LEU A 27 9.53 -13.19 10.09
C LEU A 27 8.01 -13.12 10.07
N ARG A 28 7.32 -14.10 10.66
CA ARG A 28 5.86 -14.09 10.79
C ARG A 28 5.39 -13.04 11.80
N SER A 29 6.12 -12.83 12.90
CA SER A 29 5.86 -11.74 13.84
C SER A 29 6.01 -10.37 13.19
N LEU A 30 7.02 -10.18 12.32
CA LEU A 30 7.18 -8.95 11.53
C LEU A 30 6.03 -8.74 10.52
N ALA A 31 5.46 -9.82 9.99
CA ALA A 31 4.28 -9.76 9.12
C ALA A 31 2.96 -9.61 9.90
N GLU A 32 2.91 -10.04 11.16
CA GLU A 32 1.75 -9.85 12.05
C GLU A 32 1.63 -8.40 12.57
N ASP A 33 2.72 -7.63 12.53
CA ASP A 33 2.69 -6.17 12.73
C ASP A 33 2.06 -5.41 11.53
N GLU A 34 1.80 -6.08 10.40
CA GLU A 34 0.98 -5.53 9.29
C GLU A 34 -0.54 -5.75 9.48
N ILE A 35 -0.99 -6.31 10.62
CA ILE A 35 -2.43 -6.53 10.92
C ILE A 35 -3.06 -5.27 11.55
N MET A 36 -2.77 -4.12 10.95
CA MET A 36 -3.69 -2.98 10.88
C MET A 36 -3.92 -2.65 9.40
N HIS A 37 -4.06 -3.67 8.55
CA HIS A 37 -4.94 -3.57 7.38
C HIS A 37 -6.37 -3.35 7.89
N GLN A 38 -6.65 -2.15 8.40
CA GLN A 38 -7.96 -1.58 8.17
C GLN A 38 -8.18 -1.72 6.68
N ASP A 39 -9.29 -2.33 6.27
CA ASP A 39 -9.80 -2.27 4.91
C ASP A 39 -10.06 -0.79 4.54
N ILE A 40 -9.00 0.00 4.39
CA ILE A 40 -9.07 1.33 3.80
C ILE A 40 -9.28 1.03 2.33
N VAL A 41 -10.55 0.85 1.95
CA VAL A 41 -10.96 0.77 0.56
C VAL A 41 -10.35 2.00 -0.11
N PRO A 42 -9.40 1.81 -1.05
CA PRO A 42 -8.72 2.93 -1.67
C PRO A 42 -9.78 3.80 -2.35
N LEU A 43 -9.73 5.10 -2.09
CA LEU A 43 -10.64 6.08 -2.67
C LEU A 43 -10.62 5.92 -4.19
N CYS A 44 -11.72 5.51 -4.80
CA CYS A 44 -11.77 5.27 -6.23
C CYS A 44 -12.36 6.47 -6.98
N ALA A 45 -12.13 6.54 -8.28
CA ALA A 45 -12.62 7.64 -9.11
C ALA A 45 -14.15 7.80 -9.03
N ALA A 46 -14.88 6.68 -8.88
CA ALA A 46 -16.32 6.68 -8.80
C ALA A 46 -16.84 7.37 -7.53
N ASP A 47 -16.10 7.27 -6.42
CA ASP A 47 -16.49 7.86 -5.12
C ASP A 47 -16.41 9.39 -5.14
N ILE A 48 -15.55 9.96 -5.99
CA ILE A 48 -15.26 11.40 -6.04
C ILE A 48 -15.43 12.00 -7.44
N GLN A 49 -16.21 11.35 -8.29
CA GLN A 49 -16.39 11.76 -9.69
C GLN A 49 -16.76 13.24 -9.84
N GLU A 50 -17.70 13.73 -9.03
CA GLU A 50 -18.15 15.13 -9.10
C GLU A 50 -17.06 16.13 -8.65
N GLN A 51 -16.18 15.71 -7.73
CA GLN A 51 -15.03 16.50 -7.30
C GLN A 51 -13.98 16.58 -8.42
N LEU A 52 -13.68 15.44 -9.07
CA LEU A 52 -12.75 15.37 -10.20
C LEU A 52 -13.24 16.17 -11.42
N LYS A 53 -14.56 16.26 -11.64
CA LYS A 53 -15.15 17.08 -12.72
C LYS A 53 -14.90 18.58 -12.53
N LYS A 54 -14.67 19.07 -11.31
CA LYS A 54 -14.34 20.48 -11.06
C LYS A 54 -12.98 20.88 -11.63
N ARG A 55 -12.07 19.91 -11.83
CA ARG A 55 -10.77 20.09 -12.50
C ARG A 55 -9.89 21.20 -11.88
N PHE A 56 -10.03 21.48 -10.58
CA PHE A 56 -9.14 22.39 -9.87
C PHE A 56 -7.71 21.84 -9.69
N ALA A 57 -7.55 20.52 -9.88
CA ALA A 57 -6.26 19.84 -9.97
C ALA A 57 -6.37 18.65 -10.93
N TYR A 58 -5.28 18.32 -11.65
CA TYR A 58 -5.22 17.14 -12.52
C TYR A 58 -3.79 16.64 -12.74
N LEU A 59 -3.65 15.38 -13.18
CA LEU A 59 -2.36 14.84 -13.63
C LEU A 59 -2.02 15.36 -15.02
N SER A 60 -0.89 16.07 -15.14
CA SER A 60 -0.39 16.58 -16.42
C SER A 60 0.14 15.48 -17.35
N GLY A 61 0.35 14.27 -16.83
CA GLY A 61 0.94 13.13 -17.55
C GLY A 61 2.46 13.03 -17.43
N GLY A 62 3.14 14.04 -16.88
CA GLY A 62 4.56 13.99 -16.56
C GLY A 62 4.85 13.25 -15.25
N ARG A 63 6.09 12.76 -15.10
CA ARG A 63 6.62 12.23 -13.84
C ARG A 63 7.88 12.99 -13.43
N GLY A 64 8.07 13.17 -12.14
CA GLY A 64 9.29 13.68 -11.54
C GLY A 64 10.47 12.72 -11.73
N GLN A 65 11.67 13.15 -11.35
CA GLN A 65 12.89 12.33 -11.46
C GLN A 65 12.82 11.04 -10.62
N ASP A 66 12.05 11.05 -9.54
CA ASP A 66 11.76 9.92 -8.65
C ASP A 66 10.57 9.07 -9.13
N GLY A 67 9.94 9.43 -10.25
CA GLY A 67 8.73 8.78 -10.75
C GLY A 67 7.43 9.29 -10.12
N SER A 68 7.47 10.29 -9.23
CA SER A 68 6.26 10.88 -8.65
C SER A 68 5.37 11.56 -9.71
N PRO A 69 4.03 11.51 -9.59
CA PRO A 69 3.14 12.16 -10.54
C PRO A 69 3.26 13.69 -10.51
N VAL A 70 3.19 14.34 -11.68
CA VAL A 70 3.14 15.81 -11.77
C VAL A 70 1.69 16.29 -11.78
N ILE A 71 1.27 16.86 -10.65
CA ILE A 71 -0.06 17.46 -10.45
C ILE A 71 -0.03 18.94 -10.86
N THR A 72 -1.00 19.35 -11.69
CA THR A 72 -1.17 20.72 -12.15
C THR A 72 -2.43 21.35 -11.56
N PHE A 73 -2.30 22.60 -11.12
CA PHE A 73 -3.39 23.45 -10.67
C PHE A 73 -3.64 24.53 -11.74
N PRO A 74 -4.70 24.42 -12.56
CA PRO A 74 -5.07 25.45 -13.52
C PRO A 74 -5.68 26.66 -12.81
N ASP A 75 -5.94 27.72 -13.57
CA ASP A 75 -6.73 28.85 -13.06
C ASP A 75 -8.15 28.37 -12.72
N TYR A 76 -8.54 28.54 -11.46
CA TYR A 76 -9.82 28.12 -10.91
C TYR A 76 -10.33 29.20 -9.95
N PRO A 77 -11.19 30.12 -10.41
CA PRO A 77 -11.55 31.33 -9.65
C PRO A 77 -12.12 31.09 -8.26
N ALA A 78 -12.82 29.97 -8.06
CA ALA A 78 -13.42 29.58 -6.78
C ALA A 78 -12.52 28.65 -5.94
N PHE A 79 -11.20 28.64 -6.17
CA PHE A 79 -10.29 27.70 -5.50
C PHE A 79 -10.30 27.86 -3.98
N SER A 80 -10.41 29.09 -3.49
CA SER A 80 -10.53 29.39 -2.06
C SER A 80 -11.84 28.93 -1.43
N GLU A 81 -12.84 28.56 -2.24
CA GLU A 81 -14.16 28.10 -1.77
C GLU A 81 -14.25 26.56 -1.72
N ILE A 82 -13.21 25.85 -2.16
CA ILE A 82 -13.19 24.37 -2.16
C ILE A 82 -13.15 23.87 -0.70
N PRO A 83 -14.08 22.99 -0.28
CA PRO A 83 -14.03 22.40 1.06
C PRO A 83 -12.77 21.55 1.28
N ASP A 84 -12.15 21.63 2.46
CA ASP A 84 -10.93 20.88 2.81
C ASP A 84 -11.04 19.38 2.50
N LYS A 85 -12.19 18.78 2.81
CA LYS A 85 -12.40 17.35 2.58
C LYS A 85 -12.41 16.99 1.08
N GLU A 86 -12.95 17.87 0.25
CA GLU A 86 -12.93 17.69 -1.20
C GLU A 86 -11.52 17.85 -1.75
N PHE A 87 -10.79 18.86 -1.27
CA PHE A 87 -9.38 19.03 -1.63
C PHE A 87 -8.56 17.78 -1.26
N GLN A 88 -8.68 17.31 -0.02
CA GLN A 88 -7.99 16.12 0.47
C GLN A 88 -8.34 14.87 -0.35
N ASN A 89 -9.62 14.66 -0.67
CA ASN A 89 -10.07 13.53 -1.49
C ASN A 89 -9.41 13.54 -2.88
N VAL A 90 -9.43 14.68 -3.57
CA VAL A 90 -8.82 14.82 -4.89
C VAL A 90 -7.32 14.62 -4.82
N MET A 91 -6.64 15.21 -3.83
CA MET A 91 -5.20 15.02 -3.65
C MET A 91 -4.86 13.55 -3.37
N THR A 92 -5.57 12.92 -2.44
CA THR A 92 -5.38 11.50 -2.10
C THR A 92 -5.51 10.64 -3.35
N TYR A 93 -6.58 10.83 -4.13
CA TYR A 93 -6.79 10.09 -5.37
C TYR A 93 -5.67 10.33 -6.40
N LEU A 94 -5.33 11.58 -6.70
CA LEU A 94 -4.31 11.90 -7.71
C LEU A 94 -2.91 11.40 -7.31
N THR A 95 -2.58 11.41 -6.02
CA THR A 95 -1.30 10.87 -5.51
C THR A 95 -1.23 9.35 -5.45
N SER A 96 -2.37 8.67 -5.54
CA SER A 96 -2.44 7.20 -5.54
C SER A 96 -2.25 6.56 -6.94
N ILE A 97 -2.09 7.39 -7.99
CA ILE A 97 -1.90 6.98 -9.40
C ILE A 97 -0.44 7.12 -9.82
#